data_AF-A0A076HDK1-F1
#
_entry.id   AF-A0A076HDK1-F1
#
_cell.length_a   1.000
_cell.length_b   1.000
_cell.length_c   1.000
_cell.angle_alpha   90.00
_cell.angle_beta   90.00
_cell.angle_gamma   90.00
#
_symmetry.space_group_name_H-M   'P 1'
#
loop_
_entity.id
_entity.type
_entity.pdbx_description
1 polymer ?
#
loop_
_entity_poly.entity_id
_entity_poly.type
_entity_poly.pdbx_seq_one_letter_code
_entity_poly.pdbx_strand_id
1 'polypeptide(L)' 'MERLPLWTIVSETPSPDLRELLQLLDADRALLLQQIDSGRWPDLRLDLAALERELGQMLTRASELQEENGGR' A
#
# COMPACT_ATOMS: atom_id res chain seq x y z
N MET A 1 -5.36 7.68 -31.05
CA MET A 1 -4.76 6.55 -30.31
C MET A 1 -4.47 7.06 -28.91
N GLU A 2 -5.50 7.09 -28.07
CA GLU A 2 -5.37 7.55 -26.68
C GLU A 2 -4.90 6.36 -25.84
N ARG A 3 -3.70 6.47 -25.29
CA ARG A 3 -3.16 5.47 -24.36
C ARG A 3 -3.94 5.63 -23.06
N LEU A 4 -4.86 4.70 -22.78
CA LEU A 4 -5.55 4.64 -21.51
C LEU A 4 -4.52 4.47 -20.37
N PRO A 5 -4.67 5.19 -19.25
CA PRO A 5 -3.74 5.11 -18.14
C PRO A 5 -3.76 3.71 -17.51
N LEU A 6 -2.61 3.25 -17.03
CA LEU A 6 -2.41 1.88 -16.50
C LEU A 6 -3.36 1.48 -15.35
N TRP A 7 -4.04 2.42 -14.72
CA TRP A 7 -5.02 2.12 -13.66
C TRP A 7 -6.37 1.60 -14.19
N THR A 8 -6.66 1.72 -15.49
CA THR A 8 -7.91 1.21 -16.09
C THR A 8 -7.93 -0.33 -16.24
N ILE A 9 -6.79 -1.01 -16.05
CA ILE A 9 -6.68 -2.49 -16.15
C ILE A 9 -6.74 -3.15 -14.76
N VAL A 10 -7.60 -2.69 -13.85
CA VAL A 10 -8.04 -3.56 -12.74
C VAL A 10 -9.32 -4.23 -13.22
N SER A 11 -9.16 -5.21 -14.10
CA SER A 11 -10.25 -6.09 -14.57
C SER A 11 -9.73 -7.52 -14.52
N GLU A 12 -10.27 -8.31 -13.58
CA GLU A 12 -10.14 -9.77 -13.48
C GLU A 12 -8.74 -10.37 -13.27
N THR A 13 -7.90 -9.80 -12.40
CA THR A 13 -6.94 -10.66 -11.69
C THR A 13 -7.69 -11.35 -10.54
N PRO A 14 -7.48 -12.65 -10.28
CA PRO A 14 -7.99 -13.26 -9.06
C PRO A 14 -7.58 -12.36 -7.89
N SER A 15 -8.54 -12.01 -7.03
CA SER A 15 -8.24 -11.19 -5.87
C SER A 15 -7.07 -11.86 -5.15
N PRO A 16 -5.93 -11.18 -4.97
CA PRO A 16 -4.82 -11.74 -4.19
C PRO A 16 -5.38 -12.18 -2.86
N ASP A 17 -4.86 -13.27 -2.32
CA ASP A 17 -5.23 -13.64 -0.96
C ASP A 17 -4.84 -12.48 -0.02
N LEU A 18 -5.47 -12.43 1.15
CA LEU A 18 -5.28 -11.29 2.04
C LEU A 18 -3.82 -11.13 2.49
N ARG A 19 -3.04 -12.20 2.57
CA ARG A 19 -1.60 -12.13 2.87
C ARG A 19 -0.83 -11.49 1.71
N GLU A 20 -1.11 -11.91 0.48
CA GLU A 20 -0.50 -11.32 -0.71
C GLU A 20 -0.87 -9.84 -0.85
N LEU A 21 -2.12 -9.47 -0.58
CA LEU A 21 -2.55 -8.07 -0.59
C LEU A 21 -1.83 -7.22 0.47
N LEU A 22 -1.64 -7.76 1.68
CA LEU A 22 -0.89 -7.07 2.73
C LEU A 22 0.57 -6.84 2.34
N GLN A 23 1.21 -7.83 1.68
CA GLN A 23 2.57 -7.69 1.18
C GLN A 23 2.70 -6.64 0.08
N LEU A 24 1.76 -6.61 -0.87
CA LEU A 24 1.74 -5.61 -1.94
C LEU A 24 1.56 -4.20 -1.37
N LEU A 25 0.62 -4.01 -0.43
CA LEU A 25 0.41 -2.73 0.22
C LEU A 25 1.61 -2.27 1.04
N ASP A 26 2.32 -3.18 1.70
CA ASP A 26 3.54 -2.82 2.43
C ASP A 26 4.68 -2.39 1.48
N ALA A 27 4.82 -3.07 0.34
CA ALA A 27 5.78 -2.68 -0.70
C ALA A 27 5.45 -1.30 -1.28
N ASP A 28 4.18 -1.04 -1.60
CA ASP A 28 3.73 0.26 -2.11
C ASP A 28 3.94 1.38 -1.08
N ARG A 29 3.67 1.10 0.21
CA ARG A 29 3.94 2.03 1.32
C ARG A 29 5.43 2.37 1.40
N ALA A 30 6.30 1.37 1.31
CA ALA A 30 7.75 1.58 1.35
C ALA A 30 8.24 2.44 0.16
N LEU A 31 7.68 2.20 -1.04
CA LEU A 31 7.96 3.04 -2.21
C LEU A 31 7.50 4.48 -2.01
N LEU A 32 6.29 4.69 -1.47
CA LEU A 32 5.77 6.02 -1.17
C LEU A 32 6.70 6.76 -0.20
N LEU A 33 7.13 6.11 0.88
CA LEU A 33 8.06 6.69 1.86
C LEU A 33 9.38 7.09 1.20
N GLN A 34 9.96 6.23 0.37
CA GLN A 34 11.18 6.55 -0.37
C GLN A 34 11.01 7.79 -1.27
N GLN A 35 9.84 7.95 -1.92
CA GLN A 35 9.58 9.13 -2.74
C GLN A 35 9.46 10.40 -1.90
N ILE A 36 8.80 10.33 -0.75
CA ILE A 36 8.70 11.44 0.19
C ILE A 36 10.11 11.86 0.66
N ASP A 37 10.95 10.88 1.02
CA ASP A 37 12.32 11.13 1.47
C ASP A 37 13.22 11.70 0.37
N SER A 38 12.97 11.34 -0.89
CA SER A 38 13.66 11.92 -2.05
C SER A 38 13.29 13.39 -2.33
N GLY A 39 12.31 13.95 -1.60
CA GLY A 39 11.88 15.34 -1.74
C GLY A 39 10.74 15.56 -2.74
N ARG A 40 10.03 14.51 -3.17
CA ARG A 40 8.79 14.69 -3.95
C ARG A 40 7.69 15.29 -3.08
N TRP A 41 6.81 16.06 -3.71
CA TRP A 41 5.65 16.71 -3.08
C TRP A 41 6.00 17.49 -1.81
N PRO A 42 6.92 18.47 -1.89
CA PRO A 42 7.41 19.20 -0.72
C PRO A 42 6.27 19.87 0.06
N ASP A 43 5.25 20.38 -0.62
CA ASP A 43 4.09 21.03 -0.01
C ASP A 43 3.18 20.08 0.77
N LEU A 44 3.23 18.77 0.49
CA LEU A 44 2.40 17.73 1.13
C LEU A 44 3.22 16.76 1.97
N ARG A 45 4.51 17.01 2.17
CA ARG A 45 5.44 16.05 2.80
C ARG A 45 4.95 15.58 4.17
N LEU A 46 4.47 16.50 5.00
CA LEU A 46 4.02 16.20 6.36
C LEU A 46 2.73 15.37 6.35
N ASP A 47 1.77 15.74 5.51
CA ASP A 47 0.49 15.03 5.38
C ASP A 47 0.70 13.62 4.82
N LEU A 48 1.54 13.48 3.79
CA LEU A 48 1.89 12.19 3.20
C LEU A 48 2.67 11.30 4.19
N ALA A 49 3.56 11.86 5.00
CA ALA A 49 4.26 11.13 6.05
C ALA A 49 3.31 10.69 7.18
N ALA A 50 2.30 11.50 7.52
CA ALA A 50 1.27 11.12 8.49
C ALA A 50 0.42 9.96 7.95
N LEU A 51 -0.03 10.06 6.71
CA LEU A 51 -0.78 9.00 6.03
C LEU A 51 0.01 7.69 5.93
N GLU A 52 1.29 7.76 5.54
CA GLU A 52 2.20 6.61 5.50
C GLU A 52 2.29 5.91 6.86
N ARG A 53 2.41 6.68 7.95
CA ARG A 53 2.43 6.13 9.32
C ARG A 53 1.11 5.47 9.72
N GLU A 54 -0.02 6.07 9.36
CA GLU A 54 -1.34 5.49 9.62
C GLU A 54 -1.52 4.17 8.84
N LEU A 55 -1.10 4.14 7.58
CA LEU A 55 -1.08 2.92 6.76
C LEU A 55 -0.20 1.85 7.38
N GLY A 56 1.00 2.19 7.86
CA GLY A 56 1.89 1.25 8.55
C GLY A 56 1.23 0.61 9.77
N GLN A 57 0.55 1.40 10.61
CA GLN A 57 -0.17 0.88 11.77
C GLN A 57 -1.33 -0.05 11.38
N MET A 58 -2.06 0.29 10.32
CA MET A 58 -3.15 -0.53 9.81
C MET A 58 -2.63 -1.89 9.29
N LEU A 59 -1.55 -1.88 8.51
CA LEU A 59 -0.95 -3.10 7.96
C LEU A 59 -0.41 -4.04 9.05
N THR A 60 0.22 -3.50 10.10
CA THR A 60 0.64 -4.30 11.26
C THR A 60 -0.57 -5.01 11.88
N ARG A 61 -1.64 -4.28 12.23
CA ARG A 61 -2.84 -4.86 12.84
C ARG A 61 -3.51 -5.91 11.94
N ALA A 62 -3.59 -5.63 10.64
CA ALA A 62 -4.18 -6.56 9.69
C ALA A 62 -3.36 -7.85 9.55
N SER A 63 -2.02 -7.74 9.62
CA SER A 63 -1.12 -8.89 9.58
C SER A 63 -1.25 -9.75 10.84
N GLU A 64 -1.30 -9.14 12.02
CA GLU A 64 -1.57 -9.82 13.29
C GLU A 64 -2.90 -10.60 13.23
N LEU A 65 -3.97 -9.96 12.76
CA LEU A 65 -5.28 -10.60 12.59
C LEU A 65 -5.27 -11.75 11.57
N GLN A 66 -4.44 -11.67 10.52
CA GLN A 66 -4.28 -12.76 9.56
C GLN A 66 -3.54 -13.96 10.17
N GLU A 67 -2.51 -13.72 10.95
CA GLU A 67 -1.77 -14.76 11.64
C GLU A 67 -2.66 -15.48 12.67
N GLU A 68 -3.45 -14.74 13.44
CA GLU A 68 -4.42 -15.31 14.40
C GLU A 68 -5.48 -16.17 13.73
N ASN A 69 -5.96 -15.77 12.55
CA ASN A 69 -6.98 -16.53 11.81
C ASN A 69 -6.41 -17.72 11.03
N GLY A 70 -5.13 -17.66 10.61
CA GLY A 70 -4.46 -18.77 9.91
C GLY A 70 -3.83 -19.83 10.82
N GLY A 71 -3.72 -19.54 12.13
CA GLY A 71 -3.23 -20.46 13.17
C GLY A 71 -4.31 -21.27 13.88
N ARG A 72 -5.58 -21.15 13.46
CA ARG A 72 -6.73 -21.96 13.91
C ARG A 72 -7.05 -23.04 12.91
#